data_AF-A0A2J6REG3-F1
#
_entry.id   AF-A0A2J6REG3-F1
#
_cell.length_a   1.000
_cell.length_b   1.000
_cell.length_c   1.000
_cell.angle_alpha   90.00
_cell.angle_beta   90.00
_cell.angle_gamma   90.00
#
_symmetry.space_group_name_H-M   'P 1'
#
loop_
_entity.id
_entity.type
_entity.pdbx_description
1 polymer ?
#
loop_
_entity_poly.entity_id
_entity_poly.type
_entity_poly.pdbx_seq_one_letter_code
_entity_poly.pdbx_strand_id
1 'polypeptide(L)'
;MASHLFTAVIAIGGVAWQAPQSAFRVIFVPWKSSYEPIKSFLNDQSTDGQIGSWRDRKLAELTFVGITCALITGAVVQALTWPQAQTAFDLPLAFWYSSLVLSLVAICLATQQSVALNRVSSYKNYDDKIRSMLGHKVMSKDTDRGETWTPRYLQLYVWQTPIMHLNFGILGLFLGLGIMLFERIEGAEYSGPVPKGLEPKVRVLGCLYCSNSL
;
A
#
# COMPACT_ATOMS: atom_id res chain seq x y z
N MET A 1 -25.61 -17.61 24.91
CA MET A 1 -25.11 -16.21 24.77
C MET A 1 -23.74 -16.14 24.09
N ALA A 2 -22.85 -17.13 24.25
CA ALA A 2 -21.57 -17.23 23.52
C ALA A 2 -21.70 -17.45 22.00
N SER A 3 -22.78 -18.09 21.53
CA SER A 3 -23.01 -18.37 20.11
C SER A 3 -23.25 -17.12 19.25
N HIS A 4 -23.76 -16.02 19.81
CA HIS A 4 -24.01 -14.80 19.04
C HIS A 4 -22.75 -13.92 18.89
N LEU A 5 -21.82 -14.01 19.85
CA LEU A 5 -20.53 -13.29 19.80
C LEU A 5 -19.57 -13.92 18.78
N PHE A 6 -19.52 -15.24 18.71
CA PHE A 6 -18.68 -15.94 17.73
C PHE A 6 -19.11 -15.66 16.28
N THR A 7 -20.42 -15.58 16.03
CA THR A 7 -20.97 -15.22 14.70
C THR A 7 -20.68 -13.76 14.35
N ALA A 8 -20.67 -12.85 15.32
CA ALA A 8 -20.29 -11.46 15.11
C ALA A 8 -18.79 -11.30 14.79
N VAL A 9 -17.91 -12.06 15.47
CA VAL A 9 -16.46 -12.07 15.18
C VAL A 9 -16.16 -12.67 13.80
N ILE A 10 -16.85 -13.74 13.40
CA ILE A 10 -16.73 -14.30 12.04
C ILE A 10 -17.32 -13.34 10.99
N ALA A 11 -18.40 -12.63 11.29
CA ALA A 11 -18.97 -11.63 10.38
C ALA A 11 -18.06 -10.40 10.20
N ILE A 12 -17.45 -9.90 11.29
CA ILE A 12 -16.48 -8.81 11.25
C ILE A 12 -15.18 -9.29 10.56
N GLY A 13 -14.74 -10.52 10.83
CA GLY A 13 -13.61 -11.14 10.13
C GLY A 13 -13.87 -11.33 8.63
N GLY A 14 -15.10 -11.68 8.24
CA GLY A 14 -15.52 -11.79 6.84
C GLY A 14 -15.53 -10.43 6.13
N VAL A 15 -16.01 -9.37 6.78
CA VAL A 15 -15.96 -7.99 6.25
C VAL A 15 -14.52 -7.46 6.22
N ALA A 16 -13.73 -7.74 7.26
CA ALA A 16 -12.31 -7.41 7.34
C ALA A 16 -11.45 -8.21 6.36
N TRP A 17 -11.90 -9.36 5.86
CA TRP A 17 -11.27 -10.13 4.80
C TRP A 17 -11.68 -9.66 3.39
N GLN A 18 -12.92 -9.17 3.24
CA GLN A 18 -13.39 -8.58 2.00
C GLN A 18 -12.72 -7.22 1.70
N ALA A 19 -12.36 -6.44 2.73
CA ALA A 19 -11.65 -5.18 2.56
C ALA A 19 -10.27 -5.32 1.87
N PRO A 20 -9.35 -6.19 2.32
CA PRO A 20 -8.07 -6.42 1.65
C PRO A 20 -8.25 -7.12 0.30
N GLN A 21 -9.25 -7.99 0.10
CA GLN A 21 -9.53 -8.55 -1.23
C GLN A 21 -10.02 -7.50 -2.23
N SER A 22 -10.86 -6.58 -1.77
CA SER A 22 -11.35 -5.45 -2.58
C SER A 22 -10.22 -4.47 -2.86
N ALA A 23 -9.40 -4.16 -1.85
CA ALA A 23 -8.18 -3.38 -2.01
C ALA A 23 -7.22 -4.06 -3.00
N PHE A 24 -7.03 -5.38 -2.93
CA PHE A 24 -6.19 -6.12 -3.86
C PHE A 24 -6.71 -6.00 -5.29
N ARG A 25 -8.01 -6.17 -5.54
CA ARG A 25 -8.59 -5.93 -6.87
C ARG A 25 -8.35 -4.48 -7.32
N VAL A 26 -8.55 -3.51 -6.44
CA VAL A 26 -8.35 -2.07 -6.71
C VAL A 26 -6.87 -1.73 -6.92
N ILE A 27 -5.93 -2.45 -6.33
CA ILE A 27 -4.48 -2.26 -6.49
C ILE A 27 -4.02 -2.65 -7.90
N PHE A 28 -4.60 -3.71 -8.50
CA PHE A 28 -4.20 -4.19 -9.83
C PHE A 28 -5.00 -3.57 -10.99
N VAL A 29 -6.17 -2.97 -10.73
CA VAL A 29 -6.98 -2.25 -11.74
C VAL A 29 -6.26 -1.06 -12.42
N PRO A 30 -5.49 -0.21 -11.71
CA PRO A 30 -4.76 0.92 -12.27
C PRO A 30 -3.80 0.55 -13.40
N TRP A 31 -3.32 -0.70 -13.42
CA TRP A 31 -2.37 -1.15 -14.44
C TRP A 31 -3.00 -1.21 -15.83
N LYS A 32 -4.23 -1.71 -15.94
CA LYS A 32 -4.98 -1.73 -17.20
C LYS A 32 -5.48 -0.32 -17.54
N SER A 33 -5.92 0.43 -16.53
CA SER A 33 -6.45 1.79 -16.69
C SER A 33 -5.40 2.82 -17.10
N SER A 34 -4.11 2.63 -16.77
CA SER A 34 -3.04 3.56 -17.15
C SER A 34 -2.54 3.37 -18.58
N TYR A 35 -2.73 2.19 -19.17
CA TYR A 35 -2.22 1.87 -20.50
C TYR A 35 -3.03 2.55 -21.63
N GLU A 36 -4.36 2.52 -21.53
CA GLU A 36 -5.28 3.08 -22.52
C GLU A 36 -5.09 4.59 -22.76
N PRO A 37 -5.04 5.47 -21.73
CA PRO A 37 -4.82 6.90 -21.94
C PRO A 37 -3.46 7.16 -22.57
N ILE A 38 -2.42 6.41 -22.17
CA ILE A 38 -1.07 6.55 -22.72
C ILE A 38 -1.01 6.15 -24.19
N LYS A 39 -1.65 5.05 -24.56
CA LYS A 39 -1.77 4.63 -25.96
C LYS A 39 -2.59 5.62 -26.79
N SER A 40 -3.62 6.23 -26.19
CA SER A 40 -4.48 7.22 -26.84
C SER A 40 -3.72 8.49 -27.21
N PHE A 41 -3.00 9.13 -26.28
CA PHE A 41 -2.28 10.37 -26.58
C PHE A 41 -0.97 10.17 -27.37
N LEU A 42 -0.39 8.96 -27.33
CA LEU A 42 0.80 8.63 -28.13
C LEU A 42 0.49 8.54 -29.64
N ASN A 43 -0.74 8.14 -30.00
CA ASN A 43 -1.15 7.98 -31.40
C ASN A 43 -1.96 9.17 -31.95
N ASP A 44 -2.32 10.13 -31.10
CA ASP A 44 -3.04 11.33 -31.51
C ASP A 44 -2.03 12.44 -31.91
N GLN A 45 -2.15 12.94 -33.14
CA GLN A 45 -1.22 13.89 -33.76
C GLN A 45 -1.53 15.36 -33.42
N SER A 46 -2.64 15.64 -32.72
CA SER A 46 -3.19 16.99 -32.52
C SER A 46 -2.94 17.60 -31.13
N THR A 47 -2.02 17.02 -30.35
CA THR A 47 -2.30 16.84 -28.92
C THR A 47 -1.27 17.37 -27.92
N ASP A 48 -0.59 18.46 -28.24
CA ASP A 48 0.40 19.06 -27.31
C ASP A 48 -0.24 19.49 -25.96
N GLY A 49 -1.55 19.80 -25.95
CA GLY A 49 -2.30 20.11 -24.73
C GLY A 49 -2.61 18.91 -23.80
N GLN A 50 -2.76 17.69 -24.32
CA GLN A 50 -3.11 16.53 -23.46
C GLN A 50 -1.90 16.01 -22.68
N ILE A 51 -0.68 16.18 -23.19
CA ILE A 51 0.54 15.77 -22.50
C ILE A 51 0.76 16.63 -21.24
N GLY A 52 0.55 17.94 -21.36
CA GLY A 52 0.55 18.85 -20.21
C GLY A 52 -0.49 18.45 -19.17
N SER A 53 -1.73 18.16 -19.59
CA SER A 53 -2.78 17.73 -18.67
C SER A 53 -2.49 16.38 -18.00
N TRP A 54 -1.92 15.41 -18.74
CA TRP A 54 -1.50 14.13 -18.17
C TRP A 54 -0.40 14.32 -17.12
N ARG A 55 0.61 15.14 -17.42
CA ARG A 55 1.70 15.48 -16.50
C ARG A 55 1.14 16.06 -15.21
N ASP A 56 0.26 17.06 -15.32
CA ASP A 56 -0.29 17.77 -14.16
C ASP A 56 -1.13 16.82 -13.29
N ARG A 57 -1.91 15.94 -13.91
CA ARG A 57 -2.64 14.87 -13.19
C ARG A 57 -1.68 13.92 -12.48
N LYS A 58 -0.59 13.51 -13.12
CA LYS A 58 0.41 12.63 -12.50
C LYS A 58 1.20 13.31 -11.39
N LEU A 59 1.55 14.58 -11.51
CA LEU A 59 2.15 15.35 -10.42
C LEU A 59 1.20 15.47 -9.22
N ALA A 60 -0.08 15.74 -9.47
CA ALA A 60 -1.09 15.77 -8.41
C ALA A 60 -1.23 14.41 -7.70
N GLU A 61 -1.26 13.32 -8.46
CA GLU A 61 -1.31 11.95 -7.94
C GLU A 61 -0.09 11.62 -7.08
N LEU A 62 1.13 11.94 -7.53
CA LEU A 62 2.36 11.73 -6.78
C LEU A 62 2.42 12.57 -5.50
N THR A 63 1.93 13.80 -5.54
CA THR A 63 1.83 14.68 -4.36
C THR A 63 0.86 14.10 -3.34
N PHE A 64 -0.30 13.62 -3.78
CA PHE A 64 -1.28 12.97 -2.92
C PHE A 64 -0.73 11.70 -2.27
N VAL A 65 0.01 10.87 -3.03
CA VAL A 65 0.73 9.70 -2.51
C VAL A 65 1.72 10.13 -1.43
N GLY A 66 2.51 11.17 -1.66
CA GLY A 66 3.47 11.70 -0.68
C GLY A 66 2.82 12.13 0.64
N ILE A 67 1.71 12.88 0.57
CA ILE A 67 0.94 13.30 1.76
C ILE A 67 0.40 12.09 2.51
N THR A 68 -0.17 11.13 1.79
CA THR A 68 -0.74 9.91 2.40
C THR A 68 0.34 9.07 3.09
N CYS A 69 1.52 8.92 2.48
CA CYS A 69 2.67 8.23 3.09
C CYS A 69 3.13 8.89 4.39
N ALA A 70 3.17 10.23 4.43
CA ALA A 70 3.55 10.97 5.64
C ALA A 70 2.54 10.74 6.78
N LEU A 71 1.23 10.74 6.47
CA LEU A 71 0.17 10.46 7.45
C LEU A 71 0.28 9.03 8.00
N ILE A 72 0.50 8.04 7.14
CA ILE A 72 0.67 6.64 7.56
C ILE A 72 1.91 6.48 8.43
N THR A 73 3.03 7.09 8.03
CA THR A 73 4.26 7.05 8.82
C THR A 73 4.03 7.63 10.22
N GLY A 74 3.33 8.76 10.32
CA GLY A 74 2.94 9.35 11.61
C GLY A 74 2.05 8.43 12.44
N ALA A 75 1.05 7.79 11.81
CA ALA A 75 0.17 6.85 12.48
C ALA A 75 0.94 5.60 13.00
N VAL A 76 1.86 5.05 12.21
CA VAL A 76 2.71 3.92 12.61
C VAL A 76 3.62 4.29 13.78
N VAL A 77 4.30 5.44 13.72
CA VAL A 77 5.17 5.91 14.81
C VAL A 77 4.37 6.11 16.10
N GLN A 78 3.16 6.65 15.99
CA GLN A 78 2.28 6.80 17.15
C GLN A 78 1.84 5.45 17.73
N ALA A 79 1.54 4.47 16.87
CA ALA A 79 1.17 3.12 17.29
C ALA A 79 2.34 2.37 17.96
N LEU A 80 3.58 2.58 17.51
CA LEU A 80 4.78 2.00 18.14
C LEU A 80 4.99 2.49 19.59
N THR A 81 4.40 3.63 19.96
CA THR A 81 4.46 4.19 21.32
C THR A 81 3.51 3.46 22.27
N TRP A 82 2.55 2.68 21.76
CA TRP A 82 1.61 1.96 22.61
C TRP A 82 2.31 0.87 23.43
N PRO A 83 2.04 0.76 24.75
CA PRO A 83 2.61 -0.31 25.57
C PRO A 83 2.28 -1.71 25.03
N GLN A 84 1.13 -1.84 24.37
CA GLN A 84 0.66 -3.07 23.72
C GLN A 84 1.45 -3.41 22.44
N ALA A 85 2.26 -2.49 21.91
CA ALA A 85 3.16 -2.74 20.79
C ALA A 85 4.48 -3.37 21.19
N GLN A 86 4.78 -3.36 22.48
CA GLN A 86 5.98 -3.94 23.06
C GLN A 86 5.68 -5.34 23.64
N THR A 87 4.73 -6.08 23.05
CA THR A 87 4.39 -7.44 23.47
C THR A 87 5.52 -8.42 23.19
N ALA A 88 5.50 -9.57 23.86
CA ALA A 88 6.54 -10.61 23.75
C ALA A 88 6.64 -11.28 22.36
N PHE A 89 5.72 -10.97 21.43
CA PHE A 89 5.73 -11.49 20.07
C PHE A 89 6.32 -10.46 19.11
N ASP A 90 7.37 -10.84 18.39
CA ASP A 90 8.08 -9.98 17.41
C ASP A 90 7.28 -9.73 16.11
N LEU A 91 6.17 -10.46 15.91
CA LEU A 91 5.47 -10.50 14.63
C LEU A 91 4.68 -9.22 14.32
N PRO A 92 3.87 -8.62 15.23
CA PRO A 92 3.26 -7.32 15.01
C PRO A 92 4.31 -6.23 14.77
N LEU A 93 5.40 -6.25 15.55
CA LEU A 93 6.51 -5.31 15.45
C LEU A 93 7.13 -5.30 14.03
N ALA A 94 7.34 -6.49 13.45
CA ALA A 94 7.82 -6.64 12.07
C ALA A 94 6.84 -6.04 11.04
N PHE A 95 5.52 -6.17 11.24
CA PHE A 95 4.51 -5.54 10.37
C PHE A 95 4.50 -4.01 10.49
N TRP A 96 4.69 -3.48 11.69
CA TRP A 96 4.81 -2.03 11.92
C TRP A 96 6.05 -1.45 11.22
N TYR A 97 7.22 -2.06 11.41
CA TYR A 97 8.45 -1.59 10.75
C TYR A 97 8.42 -1.76 9.24
N SER A 98 7.86 -2.86 8.71
CA SER A 98 7.72 -3.01 7.26
C SER A 98 6.75 -1.98 6.66
N SER A 99 5.63 -1.68 7.32
CA SER A 99 4.71 -0.60 6.90
C SER A 99 5.41 0.77 6.88
N LEU A 100 6.22 1.06 7.90
CA LEU A 100 7.04 2.28 7.99
C LEU A 100 8.02 2.37 6.81
N VAL A 101 8.82 1.32 6.59
CA VAL A 101 9.82 1.28 5.51
C VAL A 101 9.18 1.41 4.13
N LEU A 102 8.08 0.68 3.88
CA LEU A 102 7.33 0.78 2.62
C LEU A 102 6.78 2.19 2.40
N SER A 103 6.30 2.86 3.44
CA SER A 103 5.80 4.25 3.34
C SER A 103 6.94 5.24 3.04
N LEU A 104 8.10 5.07 3.66
CA LEU A 104 9.29 5.90 3.41
C LEU A 104 9.87 5.68 2.01
N VAL A 105 9.87 4.46 1.51
CA VAL A 105 10.31 4.18 0.14
C VAL A 105 9.30 4.76 -0.86
N ALA A 106 8.00 4.66 -0.59
CA ALA A 106 6.95 5.24 -1.43
C ALA A 106 7.10 6.77 -1.58
N ILE A 107 7.31 7.50 -0.48
CA ILE A 107 7.51 8.96 -0.52
C ILE A 107 8.79 9.32 -1.27
N CYS A 108 9.90 8.62 -1.03
CA CYS A 108 11.15 8.85 -1.76
C CYS A 108 11.00 8.65 -3.28
N LEU A 109 10.33 7.57 -3.69
CA LEU A 109 10.07 7.31 -5.11
C LEU A 109 9.13 8.35 -5.71
N ALA A 110 8.07 8.74 -5.01
CA ALA A 110 7.14 9.76 -5.48
C ALA A 110 7.85 11.13 -5.67
N THR A 111 8.72 11.51 -4.74
CA THR A 111 9.53 12.73 -4.85
C THR A 111 10.50 12.66 -6.03
N GLN A 112 11.25 11.55 -6.18
CA GLN A 112 12.19 11.38 -7.30
C GLN A 112 11.47 11.46 -8.65
N GLN A 113 10.31 10.83 -8.78
CA GLN A 113 9.50 10.89 -10.00
C GLN A 113 8.96 12.29 -10.28
N SER A 114 8.51 13.00 -9.24
CA SER A 114 8.03 14.39 -9.35
C SER A 114 9.14 15.33 -9.82
N VAL A 115 10.35 15.21 -9.26
CA VAL A 115 11.52 15.99 -9.67
C VAL A 115 11.93 15.67 -11.11
N ALA A 116 11.98 14.38 -11.46
CA ALA A 116 12.29 13.97 -12.82
C ALA A 116 11.29 14.54 -13.84
N LEU A 117 9.99 14.51 -13.52
CA LEU A 117 8.93 15.03 -14.36
C LEU A 117 9.00 16.56 -14.49
N ASN A 118 9.25 17.28 -13.40
CA ASN A 118 9.45 18.72 -13.40
C ASN A 118 10.67 19.12 -14.23
N ARG A 119 11.77 18.39 -14.12
CA ARG A 119 12.98 18.63 -14.92
C ARG A 119 12.73 18.41 -16.41
N VAL A 120 11.93 17.41 -16.78
CA VAL A 120 11.55 17.15 -18.17
C VAL A 120 10.64 18.27 -18.70
N SER A 121 9.81 18.85 -17.85
CA SER A 121 8.95 19.99 -18.19
C SER A 121 9.72 21.29 -18.47
N SER A 122 10.98 21.41 -18.06
CA SER A 122 11.79 22.61 -18.32
C SER A 122 12.37 22.66 -19.73
N TYR A 123 12.27 21.59 -20.52
CA TYR A 123 12.73 21.58 -21.91
C TYR A 123 11.73 22.27 -22.84
N LYS A 124 12.24 23.02 -23.82
CA LYS A 124 11.40 23.73 -24.82
C LYS A 124 10.53 22.78 -25.67
N ASN A 125 10.97 21.54 -25.86
CA ASN A 125 10.24 20.47 -26.55
C ASN A 125 9.89 19.34 -25.56
N TYR A 126 9.26 19.69 -24.44
CA TYR A 126 8.94 18.73 -23.38
C TYR A 126 7.98 17.62 -23.88
N ASP A 127 7.08 17.94 -24.81
CA ASP A 127 6.09 16.98 -25.36
C ASP A 127 6.75 15.81 -26.10
N ASP A 128 7.71 16.10 -26.97
CA ASP A 128 8.47 15.06 -27.70
C ASP A 128 9.33 14.23 -26.75
N LYS A 129 9.87 14.87 -25.71
CA LYS A 129 10.68 14.18 -24.71
C LYS A 129 9.84 13.24 -23.85
N ILE A 130 8.63 13.66 -23.46
CA ILE A 130 7.68 12.83 -22.73
C ILE A 130 7.20 11.68 -23.62
N ARG A 131 6.83 11.94 -24.88
CA ARG A 131 6.45 10.89 -25.86
C ARG A 131 7.55 9.85 -26.04
N SER A 132 8.81 10.27 -26.24
CA SER A 132 9.96 9.36 -26.42
C SER A 132 10.36 8.62 -25.14
N MET A 133 9.98 9.12 -23.96
CA MET A 133 10.16 8.41 -22.70
C MET A 133 9.05 7.36 -22.54
N LEU A 134 7.78 7.76 -22.69
CA LEU A 134 6.63 6.89 -22.43
C LEU A 134 6.45 5.79 -23.47
N GLY A 135 6.90 6.00 -24.71
CA GLY A 135 6.78 5.03 -25.78
C GLY A 135 8.00 4.97 -26.68
N HIS A 136 8.09 3.88 -27.43
CA HIS A 136 9.00 3.77 -28.55
C HIS A 136 8.19 3.66 -29.83
N LYS A 137 8.73 4.24 -30.92
CA LYS A 137 8.15 4.07 -32.25
C LYS A 137 8.39 2.63 -32.69
N VAL A 138 7.33 1.91 -32.98
CA VAL A 138 7.44 0.59 -33.59
C VAL A 138 6.94 0.72 -35.02
N MET A 139 7.80 0.43 -35.98
CA MET A 139 7.36 0.25 -37.37
C MET A 139 6.55 -1.05 -37.43
N SER A 140 5.25 -0.91 -37.64
CA SER A 140 4.39 -2.06 -37.93
C SER A 140 4.77 -2.58 -39.31
N LYS A 141 5.16 -3.85 -39.39
CA LYS A 141 5.66 -4.46 -40.64
C LYS A 141 4.55 -4.88 -41.61
N ASP A 142 3.28 -4.72 -41.23
CA ASP A 142 2.16 -5.46 -41.86
C ASP A 142 0.96 -4.59 -42.29
N THR A 143 1.06 -3.26 -42.32
CA THR A 143 -0.01 -2.44 -42.91
C THR A 143 0.55 -1.10 -43.38
N ASP A 144 0.10 -0.65 -44.55
CA ASP A 144 0.33 0.65 -45.21
C ASP A 144 -0.19 1.87 -44.41
N ARG A 145 -0.28 1.75 -43.08
CA ARG A 145 -0.77 2.73 -42.11
C ARG A 145 0.30 2.97 -41.05
N GLY A 146 1.28 3.80 -41.39
CA GLY A 146 1.98 4.71 -40.48
C GLY A 146 2.71 4.12 -39.25
N GLU A 147 3.58 4.95 -38.68
CA GLU A 147 4.30 4.65 -37.44
C GLU A 147 3.30 4.53 -36.26
N THR A 148 3.29 3.40 -35.55
CA THR A 148 2.46 3.25 -34.33
C THR A 148 3.34 3.37 -33.09
N TRP A 149 2.90 4.20 -32.14
CA TRP A 149 3.61 4.37 -30.88
C TRP A 149 3.14 3.33 -29.88
N THR A 150 4.08 2.53 -29.37
CA THR A 150 3.81 1.54 -28.31
C THR A 150 4.38 2.03 -26.98
N PRO A 151 3.59 2.03 -25.89
CA PRO A 151 4.09 2.45 -24.58
C PRO A 151 5.05 1.43 -23.99
N ARG A 152 6.09 1.92 -23.29
CA ARG A 152 7.12 1.08 -22.67
C ARG A 152 6.62 0.55 -21.33
N TYR A 153 6.39 -0.76 -21.24
CA TYR A 153 5.88 -1.41 -20.03
C TYR A 153 6.74 -1.15 -18.78
N LEU A 154 8.07 -1.09 -18.92
CA LEU A 154 8.99 -0.77 -17.81
C LEU A 154 8.77 0.64 -17.27
N GLN A 155 8.53 1.60 -18.16
CA GLN A 155 8.26 2.96 -17.73
C GLN A 155 6.93 3.02 -16.99
N LEU A 156 5.92 2.34 -17.51
CA LEU A 156 4.62 2.21 -16.88
C LEU A 156 4.72 1.60 -15.47
N TYR A 157 5.58 0.59 -15.32
CA TYR A 157 5.87 -0.05 -14.03
C TYR A 157 6.48 0.94 -13.04
N VAL A 158 7.48 1.71 -13.47
CA VAL A 158 8.13 2.73 -12.61
C VAL A 158 7.09 3.75 -12.13
N TRP A 159 6.24 4.28 -13.02
CA TRP A 159 5.21 5.26 -12.64
C TRP A 159 4.16 4.73 -11.64
N GLN A 160 3.92 3.42 -11.62
CA GLN A 160 2.97 2.79 -10.70
C GLN A 160 3.62 2.32 -9.39
N THR A 161 4.96 2.27 -9.33
CA THR A 161 5.70 1.74 -8.17
C THR A 161 5.37 2.46 -6.85
N PRO A 162 5.30 3.81 -6.78
CA PRO A 162 5.03 4.50 -5.51
C PRO A 162 3.65 4.14 -4.92
N ILE A 163 2.65 4.00 -5.78
CA ILE A 163 1.27 3.69 -5.40
C ILE A 163 1.16 2.25 -4.89
N MET A 164 1.84 1.31 -5.56
CA MET A 164 1.90 -0.08 -5.09
C MET A 164 2.54 -0.15 -3.71
N HIS A 165 3.65 0.54 -3.51
CA HIS A 165 4.37 0.55 -2.23
C HIS A 165 3.55 1.18 -1.10
N LEU A 166 2.86 2.29 -1.38
CA LEU A 166 1.89 2.90 -0.45
C LEU A 166 0.80 1.89 -0.07
N ASN A 167 0.19 1.23 -1.04
CA ASN A 167 -0.88 0.26 -0.79
C ASN A 167 -0.41 -0.93 0.06
N PHE A 168 0.81 -1.43 -0.17
CA PHE A 168 1.40 -2.45 0.70
C PHE A 168 1.67 -1.93 2.12
N GLY A 169 2.11 -0.68 2.26
CA GLY A 169 2.27 -0.01 3.55
C GLY A 169 0.95 0.07 4.33
N ILE A 170 -0.14 0.46 3.65
CA ILE A 170 -1.49 0.51 4.23
C ILE A 170 -1.95 -0.89 4.69
N LEU A 171 -1.75 -1.92 3.87
CA LEU A 171 -2.09 -3.29 4.25
C LEU A 171 -1.28 -3.76 5.45
N GLY A 172 0.03 -3.46 5.49
CA GLY A 172 0.89 -3.77 6.64
C GLY A 172 0.40 -3.10 7.93
N LEU A 173 -0.05 -1.84 7.84
CA LEU A 173 -0.63 -1.10 8.97
C LEU A 173 -1.90 -1.79 9.50
N PHE A 174 -2.83 -2.14 8.62
CA PHE A 174 -4.07 -2.80 9.03
C PHE A 174 -3.84 -4.20 9.57
N LEU A 175 -2.90 -4.95 9.01
CA LEU A 175 -2.52 -6.27 9.52
C LEU A 175 -1.89 -6.16 10.91
N GLY A 176 -0.99 -5.20 11.13
CA GLY A 176 -0.39 -4.93 12.44
C GLY A 176 -1.43 -4.58 13.51
N LEU A 177 -2.39 -3.71 13.16
CA LEU A 177 -3.52 -3.37 14.04
C LEU A 177 -4.42 -4.57 14.31
N GLY A 178 -4.73 -5.36 13.28
CA GLY A 178 -5.58 -6.53 13.40
C GLY A 178 -5.03 -7.54 14.39
N ILE A 179 -3.74 -7.87 14.28
CA ILE A 179 -3.09 -8.85 15.14
C ILE A 179 -3.11 -8.40 16.62
N MET A 180 -2.78 -7.14 16.90
CA MET A 180 -2.88 -6.59 18.27
C MET A 180 -4.29 -6.69 18.87
N LEU A 181 -5.31 -6.48 18.03
CA LEU A 181 -6.70 -6.52 18.46
C LEU A 181 -7.11 -7.94 18.85
N PHE A 182 -6.68 -8.94 18.06
CA PHE A 182 -6.90 -10.35 18.37
C PHE A 182 -6.22 -10.77 19.67
N GLU A 183 -4.94 -10.41 19.86
CA GLU A 183 -4.22 -10.70 21.12
C GLU A 183 -4.95 -10.12 22.34
N ARG A 184 -5.49 -8.91 22.22
CA ARG A 184 -6.25 -8.28 23.30
C ARG A 184 -7.56 -8.99 23.61
N ILE A 185 -8.26 -9.48 22.58
CA ILE A 185 -9.52 -10.22 22.76
C ILE A 185 -9.26 -11.53 23.48
N GLU A 186 -8.24 -12.28 23.06
CA GLU A 186 -7.85 -13.54 23.72
C GLU A 186 -7.47 -13.31 25.18
N GLY A 187 -6.73 -12.25 25.50
CA GLY A 187 -6.39 -11.89 26.87
C GLY A 187 -7.60 -11.54 27.77
N ALA A 188 -8.68 -11.00 27.20
CA ALA A 188 -9.89 -10.66 27.94
C ALA A 188 -10.73 -11.90 28.29
N GLU A 189 -10.74 -12.92 27.43
CA GLU A 189 -11.52 -14.15 27.63
C GLU A 189 -10.99 -15.00 28.80
N TYR A 190 -9.67 -14.93 29.08
CA TYR A 190 -9.06 -15.59 30.23
C TYR A 190 -9.35 -14.93 31.60
N SER A 191 -9.96 -13.73 31.64
CA SER A 191 -10.35 -13.04 32.89
C SER A 191 -11.83 -13.22 33.29
N GLY A 192 -12.56 -14.13 32.63
CA GLY A 192 -13.89 -14.53 33.10
C GLY A 192 -13.86 -15.04 34.56
N PRO A 193 -14.94 -14.87 35.35
CA PRO A 193 -14.93 -15.22 36.77
C PRO A 193 -14.56 -16.68 36.95
N VAL A 194 -13.44 -16.91 37.64
CA VAL A 194 -12.96 -18.24 38.03
C VAL A 194 -14.13 -18.99 38.68
N PRO A 195 -14.64 -20.09 38.11
CA PRO A 195 -15.58 -20.93 38.82
C PRO A 195 -14.87 -21.44 40.07
N LYS A 196 -15.40 -21.05 41.23
CA LYS A 196 -14.91 -21.45 42.56
C LYS A 196 -15.00 -22.98 42.65
N GLY A 197 -13.93 -23.70 42.29
CA GLY A 197 -13.96 -25.15 42.41
C GLY A 197 -12.89 -25.98 41.70
N LEU A 198 -11.96 -25.43 40.90
CA LEU A 198 -10.94 -26.28 40.26
C LEU A 198 -9.50 -25.92 40.66
N GLU A 199 -8.85 -26.95 41.19
CA GLU A 199 -7.56 -27.07 41.87
C GLU A 199 -6.31 -26.40 41.25
N PRO A 200 -5.23 -26.24 42.06
CA PRO A 200 -4.10 -25.35 41.79
C PRO A 200 -3.03 -25.92 40.85
N LYS A 201 -3.40 -26.63 39.77
CA LYS A 201 -2.41 -27.19 38.81
C LYS A 201 -2.18 -26.38 37.54
N VAL A 202 -3.05 -25.42 37.22
CA VAL A 202 -2.89 -24.58 36.01
C VAL A 202 -2.11 -23.27 36.30
N ARG A 203 -1.86 -22.95 37.58
CA ARG A 203 -1.12 -21.73 37.97
C ARG A 203 0.39 -21.80 37.67
N VAL A 204 0.92 -22.95 37.23
CA VAL A 204 2.36 -23.13 36.98
C VAL A 204 2.80 -22.67 35.58
N LEU A 205 1.92 -22.64 34.57
CA LEU A 205 2.36 -22.24 33.22
C LEU A 205 2.50 -20.71 33.04
N GLY A 206 1.78 -19.90 33.84
CA GLY A 206 1.90 -18.44 33.79
C GLY A 206 3.09 -17.86 34.57
N CYS A 207 3.65 -18.61 35.53
CA CYS A 207 4.81 -18.16 36.31
C CYS A 207 6.16 -18.53 35.67
N LEU A 208 6.21 -19.46 34.72
CA LEU A 208 7.46 -19.88 34.10
C LEU A 208 8.03 -18.88 33.08
N TYR A 209 7.23 -17.97 32.53
CA TYR A 209 7.73 -16.93 31.61
C TYR A 209 8.15 -15.62 32.30
N CYS A 210 7.90 -15.48 33.61
CA CYS A 210 8.33 -14.31 34.39
C CYS A 210 9.70 -14.51 35.08
N SER A 211 10.35 -15.67 34.91
CA SER A 211 11.60 -16.02 35.60
C SER A 211 12.86 -15.99 34.72
N ASN A 212 12.81 -15.32 33.55
CA ASN A 212 13.98 -15.18 32.67
C ASN A 212 14.36 -13.73 32.34
N SER A 213 13.85 -12.76 33.10
CA SER A 213 14.30 -11.37 33.02
C SER A 213 14.43 -10.79 34.43
N LEU A 214 15.65 -10.93 34.97
CA LEU A 214 16.19 -10.46 36.27
C LEU A 214 15.77 -11.21 37.54
#